data_AF-A0A1W9S6Q0-F1
#
_entry.id   AF-A0A1W9S6Q0-F1
#
_cell.length_a   1.000
_cell.length_b   1.000
_cell.length_c   1.000
_cell.angle_alpha   90.00
_cell.angle_beta   90.00
_cell.angle_gamma   90.00
#
_symmetry.space_group_name_H-M   'P 1'
#
loop_
_entity.id
_entity.type
_entity.pdbx_description
1 polymer ?
#
loop_
_entity_poly.entity_id
_entity_poly.type
_entity_poly.pdbx_seq_one_letter_code
_entity_poly.pdbx_strand_id
1 'polypeptide(L)'
;MKIPKKKELLELQKKYRTDKKIAEVYGVPSRLVAYWRSKKNIGQYSFSKYSHEKIIELWERYGDDRLAGAELGISGPGFRQWRIKYGIKKKPVQLKMEQLELDLRGTYRKSRDSRRETFIKKLLAKKSGLKSVEEGQVISVRPDLAVSVDDTEQIIKQFKLTGFPKVWDNSKITIILNDWTQNEFGKIADVHKRIRKFVKKQRIEKFYDIGWGIPYQITLEEGLILPSRLIVATDNQATSHGSIGAFSTCISPLDMAVVWASGRIWLKVPKTIKVVINGLPTRGVFAKDIILKLSRDLHFEDINYKALEFYGDAVSTMTVPQRLILTSSSLEIGAKSAIIPFDDVSQRYLKKITKERFSPIAPDINAKYENEIEIDVSYLTPQVACLNKKHCVKPVEDVAGKKIDQIVLCGCSSGRLDDLEMVVSILRGRRIHRDTRMIIVPASRKTYLAAIDKGYIRSLVGSGCVMLSPGCGSCAGAHKDMLAADERILTTNSCDLIRQTNSKNPEIYLSSPATAAATALEGAIADPRKYLL
;
A
#
# COMPACT_ATOMS: atom_id res chain seq x y z
N MET A 1 32.49 -3.62 -52.03
CA MET A 1 31.49 -3.36 -50.97
C MET A 1 31.09 -1.89 -50.99
N LYS A 2 29.78 -1.57 -51.04
CA LYS A 2 29.29 -0.20 -51.14
C LYS A 2 29.25 0.45 -49.75
N ILE A 3 29.94 1.58 -49.57
CA ILE A 3 29.94 2.31 -48.28
C ILE A 3 28.53 2.89 -48.07
N PRO A 4 27.87 2.63 -46.92
CA PRO A 4 26.49 3.08 -46.68
C PRO A 4 26.38 4.60 -46.72
N LYS A 5 25.25 5.12 -47.21
CA LYS A 5 24.97 6.56 -47.13
C LYS A 5 24.67 6.95 -45.67
N LYS A 6 24.84 8.23 -45.31
CA LYS A 6 24.63 8.73 -43.93
C LYS A 6 23.23 8.38 -43.39
N LYS A 7 22.19 8.51 -44.21
CA LYS A 7 20.79 8.20 -43.87
C LYS A 7 20.58 6.71 -43.56
N GLU A 8 21.12 5.85 -44.41
CA GLU A 8 21.07 4.40 -44.27
C GLU A 8 21.77 3.93 -42.98
N LEU A 9 22.95 4.49 -42.70
CA LEU A 9 23.69 4.18 -41.47
C LEU A 9 22.92 4.60 -40.21
N LEU A 10 22.18 5.72 -40.25
CA LEU A 10 21.33 6.19 -39.14
C LEU A 10 20.10 5.30 -38.94
N GLU A 11 19.46 4.82 -40.02
CA GLU A 11 18.33 3.89 -39.94
C GLU A 11 18.77 2.53 -39.38
N LEU A 12 19.92 2.03 -39.82
CA LEU A 12 20.50 0.80 -39.29
C LEU A 12 20.94 0.96 -37.84
N GLN A 13 21.46 2.13 -37.47
CA GLN A 13 21.79 2.44 -36.09
C GLN A 13 20.54 2.46 -35.18
N LYS A 14 19.41 2.98 -35.66
CA LYS A 14 18.11 2.90 -34.94
C LYS A 14 17.60 1.46 -34.82
N LYS A 15 17.73 0.67 -35.89
CA LYS A 15 17.21 -0.71 -35.98
C LYS A 15 18.04 -1.71 -35.17
N TYR A 16 19.35 -1.71 -35.37
CA TYR A 16 20.27 -2.73 -34.83
C TYR A 16 20.99 -2.31 -33.56
N ARG A 17 21.01 -1.00 -33.23
CA ARG A 17 21.46 -0.39 -31.96
C ARG A 17 22.93 -0.56 -31.60
N THR A 18 23.67 -1.50 -32.19
CA THR A 18 25.11 -1.72 -31.95
C THR A 18 25.89 -1.86 -33.26
N ASP A 19 27.12 -1.34 -33.27
CA ASP A 19 28.01 -1.42 -34.43
C ASP A 19 28.33 -2.88 -34.81
N LYS A 20 28.33 -3.80 -33.83
CA LYS A 20 28.53 -5.25 -34.05
C LYS A 20 27.40 -5.85 -34.89
N LYS A 21 26.13 -5.55 -34.57
CA LYS A 21 24.98 -6.07 -35.33
C LYS A 21 24.87 -5.43 -36.71
N ILE A 22 25.22 -4.15 -36.84
CA ILE A 22 25.30 -3.50 -38.16
C ILE A 22 26.42 -4.16 -38.99
N ALA A 23 27.54 -4.51 -38.36
CA ALA A 23 28.64 -5.23 -38.99
C ALA A 23 28.22 -6.61 -39.50
N GLU A 24 27.45 -7.36 -38.71
CA GLU A 24 26.88 -8.66 -39.11
C GLU A 24 25.99 -8.54 -40.36
N VAL A 25 25.16 -7.49 -40.45
CA VAL A 25 24.30 -7.23 -41.62
C VAL A 25 25.10 -6.96 -42.90
N TYR A 26 26.24 -6.28 -42.79
CA TYR A 26 27.11 -5.99 -43.92
C TYR A 26 28.21 -7.04 -44.13
N GLY A 27 28.36 -8.04 -43.27
CA GLY A 27 29.46 -9.00 -43.32
C GLY A 27 30.84 -8.34 -43.14
N VAL A 28 30.95 -7.32 -42.28
CA VAL A 28 32.20 -6.56 -42.05
C VAL A 28 32.64 -6.60 -40.59
N PRO A 29 33.93 -6.30 -40.30
CA PRO A 29 34.37 -6.04 -38.94
C PRO A 29 33.67 -4.83 -38.32
N SER A 30 33.29 -4.90 -37.04
CA SER A 30 32.64 -3.81 -36.28
C SER A 30 33.43 -2.49 -36.28
N ARG A 31 34.77 -2.57 -36.31
CA ARG A 31 35.67 -1.41 -36.44
C ARG A 31 35.42 -0.59 -37.71
N LEU A 32 34.99 -1.23 -38.80
CA LEU A 32 34.72 -0.56 -40.07
C LEU A 32 33.41 0.24 -40.00
N VAL A 33 32.41 -0.27 -39.29
CA VAL A 33 31.16 0.45 -39.00
C VAL A 33 31.43 1.68 -38.12
N ALA A 34 32.28 1.53 -37.10
CA ALA A 34 32.73 2.64 -36.26
C ALA A 34 33.49 3.71 -37.08
N TYR A 35 34.34 3.29 -38.01
CA TYR A 35 35.04 4.20 -38.94
C TYR A 35 34.06 4.95 -39.85
N TRP A 36 33.06 4.28 -40.45
CA TRP A 36 32.04 4.93 -41.27
C TRP A 36 31.20 5.94 -40.49
N ARG A 37 30.87 5.63 -39.23
CA ARG A 37 30.17 6.54 -38.31
C ARG A 37 31.00 7.79 -38.05
N SER A 38 32.27 7.64 -37.70
CA SER A 38 33.19 8.74 -37.45
C SER A 38 33.33 9.65 -38.68
N LYS A 39 33.60 9.09 -39.87
CA LYS A 39 33.73 9.86 -41.12
C LYS A 39 32.45 10.60 -41.54
N LYS A 40 31.28 10.20 -41.03
CA LYS A 40 29.97 10.81 -41.35
C LYS A 40 29.40 11.64 -40.19
N ASN A 41 30.19 11.88 -39.14
CA ASN A 41 29.80 12.62 -37.94
C ASN A 41 28.54 12.02 -37.26
N ILE A 42 28.48 10.69 -37.16
CA ILE A 42 27.40 9.97 -36.48
C ILE A 42 27.92 9.49 -35.12
N GLY A 43 27.38 10.05 -34.03
CA GLY A 43 27.69 9.65 -32.65
C GLY A 43 27.27 8.21 -32.33
N GLN A 44 27.91 7.57 -31.35
CA GLN A 44 27.55 6.20 -30.93
C GLN A 44 26.11 6.15 -30.40
N TYR A 45 25.38 5.10 -30.76
CA TYR A 45 24.03 4.89 -30.23
C TYR A 45 24.16 4.52 -28.76
N SER A 46 23.93 5.49 -27.88
CA SER A 46 23.91 5.27 -26.44
C SER A 46 22.48 5.29 -25.95
N PHE A 47 22.08 4.29 -25.17
CA PHE A 47 20.93 4.46 -24.30
C PHE A 47 21.24 5.60 -23.33
N SER A 48 20.23 6.40 -23.02
CA SER A 48 20.31 7.10 -21.75
C SER A 48 20.36 6.05 -20.64
N LYS A 49 21.45 6.01 -19.86
CA LYS A 49 21.59 5.10 -18.71
C LYS A 49 20.36 5.16 -17.78
N TYR A 50 19.70 6.32 -17.72
CA TYR A 50 18.46 6.55 -16.97
C TYR A 50 17.40 7.17 -17.88
N SER A 51 16.15 6.68 -17.80
CA SER A 51 15.04 7.22 -18.59
C SER A 51 14.67 8.64 -18.14
N HIS A 52 14.02 9.40 -19.02
CA HIS A 52 13.49 10.74 -18.70
C HIS A 52 12.56 10.70 -17.49
N GLU A 53 11.62 9.74 -17.46
CA GLU A 53 10.67 9.52 -16.38
C GLU A 53 11.38 9.25 -15.05
N LYS A 54 12.46 8.45 -15.06
CA LYS A 54 13.20 8.13 -13.83
C LYS A 54 13.93 9.34 -13.27
N ILE A 55 14.53 10.17 -14.12
CA ILE A 55 15.20 11.41 -13.68
C ILE A 55 14.19 12.45 -13.21
N ILE A 56 13.02 12.57 -13.84
CA ILE A 56 11.93 13.42 -13.35
C ILE A 56 11.43 12.91 -12.01
N GLU A 57 11.14 11.61 -11.88
CA GLU A 57 10.63 11.02 -10.64
C GLU A 57 11.58 11.32 -9.47
N LEU A 58 12.87 11.11 -9.65
CA LEU A 58 13.87 11.33 -8.61
C LEU A 58 14.10 12.82 -8.32
N TRP A 59 14.12 13.66 -9.35
CA TRP A 59 14.21 15.10 -9.15
C TRP A 59 12.98 15.65 -8.44
N GLU A 60 11.78 15.18 -8.79
CA GLU A 60 10.53 15.55 -8.13
C GLU A 60 10.44 15.01 -6.71
N ARG A 61 10.98 13.81 -6.45
CA ARG A 61 11.00 13.18 -5.12
C ARG A 61 11.92 13.90 -4.13
N TYR A 62 13.14 14.23 -4.54
CA TYR A 62 14.17 14.75 -3.63
C TYR A 62 14.41 16.26 -3.78
N GLY A 63 14.22 16.82 -4.98
CA GLY A 63 14.50 18.23 -5.28
C GLY A 63 15.97 18.68 -5.10
N ASP A 64 16.86 17.74 -4.79
CA ASP A 64 18.29 17.93 -4.55
C ASP A 64 19.11 16.99 -5.45
N ASP A 65 20.13 17.54 -6.11
CA ASP A 65 20.93 16.82 -7.09
C ASP A 65 21.80 15.73 -6.42
N ARG A 66 22.29 15.95 -5.19
CA ARG A 66 23.09 14.95 -4.46
C ARG A 66 22.23 13.78 -4.00
N LEU A 67 21.05 14.05 -3.42
CA LEU A 67 20.14 13.01 -2.94
C LEU A 67 19.59 12.17 -4.09
N ALA A 68 19.15 12.83 -5.16
CA ALA A 68 18.66 12.12 -6.35
C ALA A 68 19.77 11.35 -7.08
N GLY A 69 21.01 11.84 -7.01
CA GLY A 69 22.19 11.13 -7.52
C GLY A 69 22.52 9.87 -6.71
N ALA A 70 22.44 9.93 -5.39
CA ALA A 70 22.73 8.80 -4.50
C ALA A 70 21.84 7.59 -4.80
N GLU A 71 20.55 7.81 -5.05
CA GLU A 71 19.58 6.75 -5.41
C GLU A 71 19.92 6.05 -6.74
N LEU A 72 20.64 6.73 -7.65
CA LEU A 72 21.11 6.16 -8.91
C LEU A 72 22.55 5.63 -8.84
N GLY A 73 23.18 5.69 -7.66
CA GLY A 73 24.59 5.34 -7.46
C GLY A 73 25.54 6.27 -8.22
N ILE A 74 25.18 7.55 -8.41
CA ILE A 74 26.01 8.56 -9.09
C ILE A 74 26.22 9.80 -8.22
N SER A 75 27.25 10.58 -8.52
CA SER A 75 27.48 11.85 -7.82
C SER A 75 26.38 12.87 -8.15
N GLY A 76 26.14 13.82 -7.23
CA GLY A 76 25.17 14.90 -7.48
C GLY A 76 25.41 15.71 -8.75
N PRO A 77 26.66 16.09 -9.08
CA PRO A 77 26.98 16.67 -10.39
C PRO A 77 26.62 15.76 -11.56
N GLY A 78 26.80 14.44 -11.41
CA GLY A 78 26.39 13.44 -12.41
C GLY A 78 24.87 13.43 -12.64
N PHE A 79 24.08 13.51 -11.57
CA PHE A 79 22.62 13.65 -11.67
C PHE A 79 22.19 14.96 -12.34
N ARG A 80 22.84 16.08 -11.97
CA ARG A 80 22.60 17.39 -12.57
C ARG A 80 22.78 17.39 -14.09
N GLN A 81 23.79 16.68 -14.60
CA GLN A 81 24.01 16.52 -16.05
C GLN A 81 22.83 15.83 -16.74
N TRP A 82 22.26 14.80 -16.11
CA TRP A 82 21.05 14.13 -16.62
C TRP A 82 19.83 15.05 -16.62
N ARG A 83 19.65 15.84 -15.57
CA ARG A 83 18.59 16.86 -15.48
C ARG A 83 18.67 17.89 -16.59
N ILE A 84 19.87 18.43 -16.82
CA ILE A 84 20.14 19.41 -17.87
C ILE A 84 19.85 18.79 -19.24
N LYS A 85 20.35 17.57 -19.49
CA LYS A 85 20.10 16.82 -20.73
C LYS A 85 18.61 16.64 -21.04
N TYR A 86 17.78 16.52 -20.00
CA TYR A 86 16.34 16.36 -20.12
C TYR A 86 15.52 17.64 -20.00
N GLY A 87 16.16 18.82 -19.91
CA GLY A 87 15.46 20.11 -19.84
C GLY A 87 14.77 20.37 -18.49
N ILE A 88 15.07 19.59 -17.45
CA ILE A 88 14.44 19.69 -16.14
C ILE A 88 15.17 20.78 -15.34
N LYS A 89 14.76 22.04 -15.49
CA LYS A 89 15.40 23.21 -14.86
C LYS A 89 14.71 23.68 -13.58
N LYS A 90 13.38 23.54 -13.51
CA LYS A 90 12.60 24.03 -12.37
C LYS A 90 12.78 23.08 -11.18
N LYS A 91 13.05 23.64 -10.00
CA LYS A 91 12.92 22.88 -8.74
C LYS A 91 11.47 22.39 -8.59
N PRO A 92 11.25 21.22 -7.99
CA PRO A 92 9.90 20.73 -7.71
C PRO A 92 9.18 21.75 -6.82
N VAL A 93 7.87 21.87 -7.00
CA VAL A 93 7.04 22.85 -6.28
C VAL A 93 7.13 22.66 -4.76
N GLN A 94 7.42 21.44 -4.30
CA GLN A 94 7.59 21.09 -2.89
C GLN A 94 8.71 21.87 -2.18
N LEU A 95 9.87 22.06 -2.82
CA LEU A 95 10.95 22.90 -2.26
C LEU A 95 10.71 24.40 -2.42
N LYS A 96 9.90 24.79 -3.42
CA LYS A 96 9.39 26.16 -3.47
C LYS A 96 8.40 26.40 -2.35
N MET A 97 7.62 25.40 -1.93
CA MET A 97 6.72 25.49 -0.79
C MET A 97 7.47 25.53 0.53
N GLU A 98 8.60 24.82 0.72
CA GLU A 98 9.44 24.99 1.93
C GLU A 98 10.17 26.35 1.98
N GLN A 99 10.69 26.83 0.85
CA GLN A 99 11.25 28.20 0.78
C GLN A 99 10.17 29.27 0.88
N LEU A 100 8.98 29.03 0.32
CA LEU A 100 7.81 29.86 0.55
C LEU A 100 7.34 29.73 2.00
N GLU A 101 7.41 28.60 2.69
CA GLU A 101 7.04 28.46 4.11
C GLU A 101 7.93 29.33 5.01
N LEU A 102 9.18 29.57 4.61
CA LEU A 102 10.08 30.55 5.24
C LEU A 102 9.71 32.01 4.90
N ASP A 103 9.23 32.31 3.68
CA ASP A 103 8.80 33.65 3.23
C ASP A 103 7.29 33.96 3.46
N LEU A 104 6.46 32.96 3.77
CA LEU A 104 4.99 33.01 3.93
C LEU A 104 4.57 33.41 5.35
N ARG A 105 5.49 33.95 6.16
CA ARG A 105 5.13 34.68 7.39
C ARG A 105 4.17 35.85 7.11
N GLY A 106 3.99 36.25 5.85
CA GLY A 106 3.16 37.39 5.44
C GLY A 106 1.79 37.13 4.77
N THR A 107 1.45 35.92 4.30
CA THR A 107 0.27 35.75 3.40
C THR A 107 -0.69 34.59 3.68
N TYR A 108 -0.55 33.89 4.81
CA TYR A 108 -1.74 33.33 5.44
C TYR A 108 -2.49 34.48 6.08
N ARG A 109 -3.67 34.82 5.54
CA ARG A 109 -4.66 35.62 6.29
C ARG A 109 -4.77 34.95 7.65
N LYS A 110 -4.25 35.60 8.71
CA LYS A 110 -4.49 35.22 10.10
C LYS A 110 -6.02 35.13 10.24
N SER A 111 -6.58 33.93 10.13
CA SER A 111 -7.89 33.73 10.71
C SER A 111 -7.68 33.95 12.21
N ARG A 112 -8.47 34.84 12.78
CA ARG A 112 -8.55 35.07 14.23
C ARG A 112 -9.16 33.84 14.95
N ASP A 113 -9.05 32.64 14.39
CA ASP A 113 -9.60 31.44 14.98
C ASP A 113 -8.51 30.83 15.86
N SER A 114 -8.65 31.00 17.18
CA SER A 114 -7.76 30.49 18.23
C SER A 114 -7.78 28.95 18.35
N ARG A 115 -8.33 28.26 17.36
CA ARG A 115 -8.57 26.82 17.37
C ARG A 115 -7.27 26.06 17.13
N ARG A 116 -7.17 24.95 17.85
CA ARG A 116 -6.02 24.04 17.90
C ARG A 116 -6.53 22.61 17.69
N GLU A 117 -7.29 22.41 16.62
CA GLU A 117 -8.00 21.17 16.36
C GLU A 117 -7.21 20.22 15.46
N THR A 118 -7.24 18.93 15.82
CA THR A 118 -6.70 17.85 14.98
C THR A 118 -7.54 17.67 13.72
N PHE A 119 -7.01 16.92 12.74
CA PHE A 119 -7.73 16.62 11.51
C PHE A 119 -9.09 15.96 11.81
N ILE A 120 -9.10 15.00 12.75
CA ILE A 120 -10.28 14.23 13.11
C ILE A 120 -11.36 15.11 13.75
N LYS A 121 -10.99 15.99 14.69
CA LYS A 121 -11.95 16.91 15.34
C LYS A 121 -12.63 17.80 14.28
N LYS A 122 -11.84 18.39 13.37
CA LYS A 122 -12.35 19.25 12.28
C LYS A 122 -13.30 18.48 11.36
N LEU A 123 -12.92 17.26 10.97
CA LEU A 123 -13.75 16.42 10.12
C LEU A 123 -15.06 16.03 10.81
N LEU A 124 -15.00 15.55 12.05
CA LEU A 124 -16.17 15.09 12.79
C LEU A 124 -17.12 16.23 13.16
N ALA A 125 -16.61 17.43 13.47
CA ALA A 125 -17.41 18.64 13.63
C ALA A 125 -18.16 18.97 12.33
N LYS A 126 -17.44 18.96 11.19
CA LYS A 126 -18.05 19.18 9.87
C LYS A 126 -19.11 18.14 9.53
N LYS A 127 -18.87 16.87 9.82
CA LYS A 127 -19.81 15.76 9.53
C LYS A 127 -21.04 15.73 10.45
N SER A 128 -20.93 16.26 11.66
CA SER A 128 -22.05 16.41 12.60
C SER A 128 -22.81 17.72 12.44
N GLY A 129 -22.32 18.64 11.60
CA GLY A 129 -22.92 19.97 11.43
C GLY A 129 -22.66 20.91 12.62
N LEU A 130 -21.70 20.56 13.48
CA LEU A 130 -21.31 21.33 14.64
C LEU A 130 -20.16 22.28 14.31
N LYS A 131 -20.03 23.36 15.08
CA LYS A 131 -18.91 24.31 14.94
C LYS A 131 -17.58 23.71 15.42
N SER A 132 -17.62 22.89 16.47
CA SER A 132 -16.51 22.15 17.05
C SER A 132 -17.06 20.92 17.79
N VAL A 133 -16.17 20.00 18.14
CA VAL A 133 -16.49 18.81 18.95
C VAL A 133 -15.43 18.60 20.00
N GLU A 134 -15.76 17.94 21.11
CA GLU A 134 -14.80 17.58 22.15
C GLU A 134 -14.46 16.10 22.14
N GLU A 135 -13.26 15.76 22.62
CA GLU A 135 -12.85 14.37 22.77
C GLU A 135 -13.78 13.64 23.74
N GLY A 136 -14.20 12.43 23.38
CA GLY A 136 -15.16 11.67 24.16
C GLY A 136 -16.62 12.08 23.97
N GLN A 137 -16.92 13.18 23.26
CA GLN A 137 -18.28 13.55 22.89
C GLN A 137 -18.88 12.51 21.93
N VAL A 138 -20.13 12.09 22.18
CA VAL A 138 -20.88 11.26 21.24
C VAL A 138 -21.62 12.16 20.26
N ILE A 139 -21.39 11.97 18.97
CA ILE A 139 -21.99 12.75 17.89
C ILE A 139 -22.76 11.85 16.93
N SER A 140 -23.86 12.35 16.37
CA SER A 140 -24.56 11.69 15.27
C SER A 140 -24.03 12.23 13.95
N VAL A 141 -23.59 11.31 13.07
CA VAL A 141 -22.96 11.65 11.79
C VAL A 141 -23.56 10.82 10.66
N ARG A 142 -23.42 11.32 9.43
CA ARG A 142 -23.71 10.55 8.22
C ARG A 142 -22.40 10.15 7.56
N PRO A 143 -22.13 8.84 7.36
CA PRO A 143 -20.96 8.43 6.59
C PRO A 143 -21.12 8.82 5.12
N ASP A 144 -20.00 9.10 4.47
CA ASP A 144 -19.95 9.32 3.02
C ASP A 144 -19.98 8.00 2.26
N LEU A 145 -19.49 6.92 2.87
CA LEU A 145 -19.51 5.57 2.33
C LEU A 145 -19.64 4.54 3.45
N ALA A 146 -20.50 3.55 3.23
CA ALA A 146 -20.66 2.37 4.06
C ALA A 146 -20.18 1.14 3.26
N VAL A 147 -19.18 0.43 3.78
CA VAL A 147 -18.59 -0.73 3.09
C VAL A 147 -18.92 -2.00 3.87
N SER A 148 -19.64 -2.93 3.25
CA SER A 148 -19.87 -4.26 3.83
C SER A 148 -19.12 -5.34 3.05
N VAL A 149 -18.73 -6.39 3.77
CA VAL A 149 -17.89 -7.48 3.27
C VAL A 149 -18.56 -8.84 3.54
N ASP A 150 -17.84 -9.81 4.10
CA ASP A 150 -18.31 -11.18 4.35
C ASP A 150 -19.54 -11.29 5.26
N ASP A 151 -19.74 -10.34 6.16
CA ASP A 151 -20.87 -10.29 7.10
C ASP A 151 -22.16 -9.73 6.48
N THR A 152 -22.16 -9.44 5.17
CA THR A 152 -23.28 -8.83 4.44
C THR A 152 -24.60 -9.59 4.63
N GLU A 153 -24.59 -10.92 4.71
CA GLU A 153 -25.83 -11.65 4.97
C GLU A 153 -26.41 -11.36 6.36
N GLN A 154 -25.56 -11.29 7.38
CA GLN A 154 -25.97 -10.94 8.73
C GLN A 154 -26.57 -9.53 8.75
N ILE A 155 -25.92 -8.57 8.07
CA ILE A 155 -26.43 -7.20 7.93
C ILE A 155 -27.79 -7.20 7.24
N ILE A 156 -27.99 -7.97 6.17
CA ILE A 156 -29.29 -8.08 5.48
C ILE A 156 -30.37 -8.62 6.42
N LYS A 157 -30.05 -9.63 7.25
CA LYS A 157 -31.00 -10.18 8.24
C LYS A 157 -31.41 -9.11 9.25
N GLN A 158 -30.44 -8.40 9.83
CA GLN A 158 -30.69 -7.32 10.78
C GLN A 158 -31.44 -6.14 10.16
N PHE A 159 -31.07 -5.74 8.94
CA PHE A 159 -31.74 -4.67 8.20
C PHE A 159 -33.22 -4.98 7.99
N LYS A 160 -33.60 -6.23 7.68
CA LYS A 160 -35.02 -6.61 7.54
C LYS A 160 -35.80 -6.42 8.83
N LEU A 161 -35.18 -6.63 10.00
CA LEU A 161 -35.83 -6.44 11.30
C LEU A 161 -36.13 -4.96 11.59
N THR A 162 -35.43 -4.04 10.94
CA THR A 162 -35.70 -2.59 11.09
C THR A 162 -37.03 -2.16 10.47
N GLY A 163 -37.65 -2.99 9.61
CA GLY A 163 -38.90 -2.68 8.93
C GLY A 163 -38.78 -1.71 7.74
N PHE A 164 -37.59 -1.14 7.48
CA PHE A 164 -37.40 -0.24 6.34
C PHE A 164 -37.45 -0.98 5.00
N PRO A 165 -38.22 -0.50 4.01
CA PRO A 165 -38.37 -1.20 2.74
C PRO A 165 -37.15 -1.04 1.83
N LYS A 166 -36.41 0.07 1.98
CA LYS A 166 -35.26 0.45 1.16
C LYS A 166 -34.10 0.91 2.02
N VAL A 167 -32.88 0.69 1.51
CA VAL A 167 -31.68 1.29 2.10
C VAL A 167 -31.71 2.82 1.94
N TRP A 168 -31.04 3.53 2.85
CA TRP A 168 -31.00 4.99 2.92
C TRP A 168 -30.51 5.64 1.62
N ASP A 169 -29.40 5.14 1.08
CA ASP A 169 -28.77 5.65 -0.13
C ASP A 169 -27.99 4.51 -0.81
N ASN A 170 -28.49 4.04 -1.95
CA ASN A 170 -27.91 2.94 -2.70
C ASN A 170 -26.56 3.29 -3.37
N SER A 171 -26.26 4.59 -3.52
CA SER A 171 -25.00 5.08 -4.10
C SER A 171 -23.88 5.18 -3.05
N LYS A 172 -24.23 5.16 -1.75
CA LYS A 172 -23.29 5.26 -0.62
C LYS A 172 -23.04 3.94 0.09
N ILE A 173 -23.61 2.85 -0.41
CA ILE A 173 -23.37 1.50 0.08
C ILE A 173 -22.52 0.78 -0.96
N THR A 174 -21.39 0.24 -0.50
CA THR A 174 -20.54 -0.66 -1.28
C THR A 174 -20.59 -2.04 -0.66
N ILE A 175 -20.88 -3.06 -1.47
CA ILE A 175 -20.88 -4.45 -1.05
C ILE A 175 -19.80 -5.20 -1.83
N ILE A 176 -18.90 -5.87 -1.11
CA ILE A 176 -17.79 -6.63 -1.71
C ILE A 176 -17.87 -8.07 -1.20
N LEU A 177 -17.86 -9.05 -2.11
CA LEU A 177 -17.78 -10.47 -1.75
C LEU A 177 -16.33 -10.94 -1.82
N ASN A 178 -15.72 -11.25 -0.68
CA ASN A 178 -14.28 -11.55 -0.59
C ASN A 178 -13.95 -12.94 -0.02
N ASP A 179 -14.79 -13.57 0.80
CA ASP A 179 -14.59 -14.92 1.32
C ASP A 179 -15.39 -15.98 0.55
N TRP A 180 -14.71 -17.06 0.20
CA TRP A 180 -15.30 -18.27 -0.41
C TRP A 180 -14.84 -19.55 0.31
N THR A 181 -14.03 -19.41 1.37
CA THR A 181 -13.30 -20.48 2.07
C THR A 181 -13.93 -20.87 3.40
N GLN A 182 -15.14 -20.42 3.71
CA GLN A 182 -15.85 -21.00 4.85
C GLN A 182 -16.22 -22.46 4.51
N ASN A 183 -15.64 -23.38 5.28
CA ASN A 183 -15.64 -24.86 5.15
C ASN A 183 -17.02 -25.56 5.14
N GLU A 184 -18.04 -24.93 4.58
CA GLU A 184 -19.36 -25.48 4.34
C GLU A 184 -19.73 -25.27 2.87
N PHE A 185 -19.01 -25.99 1.99
CA PHE A 185 -19.34 -26.06 0.56
C PHE A 185 -20.84 -26.31 0.38
N GLY A 186 -21.52 -25.38 -0.32
CA GLY A 186 -22.99 -25.34 -0.46
C GLY A 186 -23.65 -24.15 0.24
N LYS A 187 -23.31 -23.87 1.51
CA LYS A 187 -23.94 -22.77 2.26
C LYS A 187 -23.50 -21.39 1.75
N ILE A 188 -22.23 -21.24 1.36
CA ILE A 188 -21.68 -19.96 0.85
C ILE A 188 -22.30 -19.56 -0.50
N ALA A 189 -22.57 -20.52 -1.39
CA ALA A 189 -23.17 -20.25 -2.70
C ALA A 189 -24.59 -19.67 -2.54
N ASP A 190 -25.36 -20.24 -1.62
CA ASP A 190 -26.69 -19.77 -1.26
C ASP A 190 -26.66 -18.39 -0.57
N VAL A 191 -25.66 -18.15 0.29
CA VAL A 191 -25.41 -16.82 0.89
C VAL A 191 -25.16 -15.79 -0.23
N HIS A 192 -24.23 -16.04 -1.14
CA HIS A 192 -23.92 -15.13 -2.26
C HIS A 192 -25.13 -14.92 -3.16
N LYS A 193 -25.93 -15.96 -3.45
CA LYS A 193 -27.19 -15.84 -4.20
C LYS A 193 -28.18 -14.88 -3.50
N ARG A 194 -28.34 -14.99 -2.18
CA ARG A 194 -29.21 -14.09 -1.40
C ARG A 194 -28.70 -12.66 -1.38
N ILE A 195 -27.38 -12.46 -1.24
CA ILE A 195 -26.75 -11.13 -1.29
C ILE A 195 -26.98 -10.50 -2.66
N ARG A 196 -26.68 -11.21 -3.76
CA ARG A 196 -26.93 -10.72 -5.14
C ARG A 196 -28.40 -10.36 -5.37
N LYS A 197 -29.34 -11.16 -4.84
CA LYS A 197 -30.78 -10.85 -4.89
C LYS A 197 -31.11 -9.55 -4.15
N PHE A 198 -30.50 -9.33 -2.98
CA PHE A 198 -30.67 -8.10 -2.20
C PHE A 198 -30.09 -6.88 -2.94
N VAL A 199 -28.86 -6.98 -3.45
CA VAL A 199 -28.20 -5.94 -4.27
C VAL A 199 -29.10 -5.53 -5.43
N LYS A 200 -29.63 -6.50 -6.19
CA LYS A 200 -30.56 -6.23 -7.30
C LYS A 200 -31.85 -5.56 -6.82
N LYS A 201 -32.44 -6.04 -5.72
CA LYS A 201 -33.69 -5.48 -5.15
C LYS A 201 -33.51 -4.02 -4.69
N GLN A 202 -32.38 -3.72 -4.03
CA GLN A 202 -32.08 -2.41 -3.49
C GLN A 202 -31.40 -1.47 -4.50
N ARG A 203 -31.06 -1.97 -5.69
CA ARG A 203 -30.34 -1.25 -6.76
C ARG A 203 -29.01 -0.67 -6.27
N ILE A 204 -28.25 -1.45 -5.50
CA ILE A 204 -26.93 -1.03 -5.03
C ILE A 204 -25.98 -0.99 -6.24
N GLU A 205 -25.39 0.18 -6.49
CA GLU A 205 -24.58 0.42 -7.69
C GLU A 205 -23.17 -0.14 -7.54
N LYS A 206 -22.59 -0.02 -6.34
CA LYS A 206 -21.19 -0.36 -6.03
C LYS A 206 -21.11 -1.78 -5.47
N PHE A 207 -21.42 -2.77 -6.30
CA PHE A 207 -21.31 -4.18 -5.95
C PHE A 207 -20.12 -4.84 -6.66
N TYR A 208 -19.25 -5.48 -5.89
CA TYR A 208 -18.09 -6.20 -6.38
C TYR A 208 -18.20 -7.67 -5.97
N ASP A 209 -18.32 -8.54 -6.97
CA ASP A 209 -18.47 -9.99 -6.76
C ASP A 209 -17.11 -10.65 -6.41
N ILE A 210 -17.11 -11.96 -6.23
CA ILE A 210 -15.91 -12.74 -5.98
C ILE A 210 -14.85 -12.56 -7.09
N GLY A 211 -13.57 -12.63 -6.71
CA GLY A 211 -12.44 -12.53 -7.63
C GLY A 211 -12.00 -11.11 -8.00
N TRP A 212 -12.65 -10.08 -7.45
CA TRP A 212 -12.20 -8.69 -7.60
C TRP A 212 -10.95 -8.39 -6.78
N GLY A 213 -10.84 -8.95 -5.57
CA GLY A 213 -9.72 -8.69 -4.67
C GLY A 213 -10.12 -8.42 -3.24
N ILE A 214 -9.20 -7.79 -2.52
CA ILE A 214 -9.35 -7.39 -1.13
C ILE A 214 -10.23 -6.12 -1.06
N PRO A 215 -11.22 -6.04 -0.15
CA PRO A 215 -12.17 -4.93 -0.07
C PRO A 215 -11.52 -3.54 -0.08
N TYR A 216 -10.55 -3.31 0.80
CA TYR A 216 -9.89 -2.01 0.96
C TYR A 216 -8.92 -1.66 -0.17
N GLN A 217 -8.46 -2.67 -0.91
CA GLN A 217 -7.71 -2.46 -2.14
C GLN A 217 -8.66 -2.00 -3.25
N ILE A 218 -9.81 -2.68 -3.39
CA ILE A 218 -10.83 -2.36 -4.41
C ILE A 218 -11.38 -0.95 -4.19
N THR A 219 -11.77 -0.60 -2.96
CA THR A 219 -12.37 0.70 -2.67
C THR A 219 -11.43 1.87 -3.01
N LEU A 220 -10.12 1.69 -2.81
CA LEU A 220 -9.10 2.65 -3.22
C LEU A 220 -8.90 2.66 -4.74
N GLU A 221 -8.70 1.50 -5.37
CA GLU A 221 -8.43 1.39 -6.81
C GLU A 221 -9.56 1.91 -7.70
N GLU A 222 -10.80 1.77 -7.25
CA GLU A 222 -12.03 2.23 -7.91
C GLU A 222 -12.39 3.68 -7.54
N GLY A 223 -11.55 4.36 -6.74
CA GLY A 223 -11.73 5.78 -6.42
C GLY A 223 -12.95 6.09 -5.55
N LEU A 224 -13.43 5.12 -4.77
CA LEU A 224 -14.61 5.28 -3.90
C LEU A 224 -14.29 6.10 -2.65
N ILE A 225 -13.02 6.07 -2.24
CA ILE A 225 -12.49 6.73 -1.04
C ILE A 225 -11.80 8.01 -1.46
N LEU A 226 -12.19 9.13 -0.84
CA LEU A 226 -11.57 10.43 -1.06
C LEU A 226 -11.13 11.04 0.27
N PRO A 227 -10.15 11.98 0.24
CA PRO A 227 -9.68 12.67 1.43
C PRO A 227 -10.82 13.38 2.15
N SER A 228 -10.74 13.42 3.48
CA SER A 228 -11.71 14.10 4.36
C SER A 228 -13.14 13.59 4.21
N ARG A 229 -13.29 12.31 3.85
CA ARG A 229 -14.52 11.54 3.99
C ARG A 229 -14.53 10.76 5.30
N LEU A 230 -15.74 10.48 5.77
CA LEU A 230 -16.05 9.56 6.86
C LEU A 230 -16.55 8.24 6.26
N ILE A 231 -15.81 7.17 6.50
CA ILE A 231 -16.13 5.83 6.02
C ILE A 231 -16.42 4.93 7.23
N VAL A 232 -17.45 4.12 7.11
CA VAL A 232 -17.73 3.04 8.05
C VAL A 232 -17.66 1.72 7.32
N ALA A 233 -17.04 0.72 7.95
CA ALA A 233 -16.97 -0.62 7.38
C ALA A 233 -17.14 -1.68 8.47
N THR A 234 -17.50 -2.90 8.09
CA THR A 234 -17.68 -4.00 9.03
C THR A 234 -16.44 -4.89 9.20
N ASP A 235 -15.42 -4.70 8.36
CA ASP A 235 -14.14 -5.36 8.53
C ASP A 235 -13.11 -4.47 9.23
N ASN A 236 -12.19 -5.14 9.90
CA ASN A 236 -11.24 -4.57 10.83
C ASN A 236 -10.12 -3.78 10.11
N GLN A 237 -9.86 -4.06 8.83
CA GLN A 237 -8.91 -3.32 8.01
C GLN A 237 -9.48 -2.00 7.49
N ALA A 238 -10.63 -1.55 8.00
CA ALA A 238 -11.24 -0.24 7.73
C ALA A 238 -10.26 0.92 7.86
N THR A 239 -9.30 0.83 8.78
CA THR A 239 -8.29 1.87 9.02
C THR A 239 -7.42 2.16 7.78
N SER A 240 -7.31 1.22 6.83
CA SER A 240 -6.53 1.35 5.58
C SER A 240 -6.87 2.60 4.76
N HIS A 241 -8.12 3.07 4.80
CA HIS A 241 -8.55 4.26 4.06
C HIS A 241 -7.88 5.56 4.56
N GLY A 242 -7.32 5.53 5.76
CA GLY A 242 -6.50 6.60 6.31
C GLY A 242 -5.25 6.94 5.53
N SER A 243 -4.77 6.02 4.70
CA SER A 243 -3.58 6.19 3.85
C SER A 243 -3.64 7.39 2.89
N ILE A 244 -4.84 7.88 2.60
CA ILE A 244 -5.11 9.04 1.73
C ILE A 244 -5.89 10.16 2.45
N GLY A 245 -5.82 10.21 3.79
CA GLY A 245 -6.43 11.27 4.58
C GLY A 245 -7.96 11.15 4.72
N ALA A 246 -8.51 9.94 4.72
CA ALA A 246 -9.91 9.70 5.05
C ALA A 246 -10.05 9.13 6.46
N PHE A 247 -11.06 9.55 7.22
CA PHE A 247 -11.35 8.92 8.51
C PHE A 247 -12.22 7.69 8.28
N SER A 248 -11.74 6.54 8.73
CA SER A 248 -12.43 5.28 8.54
C SER A 248 -12.37 4.44 9.80
N THR A 249 -13.48 3.77 10.11
CA THR A 249 -13.56 2.96 11.33
C THR A 249 -14.42 1.72 11.14
N CYS A 250 -14.06 0.67 11.88
CA CYS A 250 -14.81 -0.57 11.95
C CYS A 250 -16.02 -0.41 12.88
N ILE A 251 -17.17 -0.94 12.45
CA ILE A 251 -18.46 -0.94 13.16
C ILE A 251 -19.07 -2.34 13.12
N SER A 252 -20.01 -2.63 14.01
CA SER A 252 -20.64 -3.95 14.04
C SER A 252 -21.61 -4.17 12.86
N PRO A 253 -21.93 -5.42 12.50
CA PRO A 253 -22.96 -5.72 11.50
C PRO A 253 -24.34 -5.12 11.85
N LEU A 254 -24.63 -5.00 13.16
CA LEU A 254 -25.86 -4.38 13.66
C LEU A 254 -25.85 -2.86 13.41
N ASP A 255 -24.75 -2.18 13.75
CA ASP A 255 -24.60 -0.75 13.46
C ASP A 255 -24.68 -0.49 11.96
N MET A 256 -24.11 -1.37 11.14
CA MET A 256 -24.20 -1.25 9.69
C MET A 256 -25.63 -1.40 9.17
N ALA A 257 -26.43 -2.29 9.76
CA ALA A 257 -27.86 -2.39 9.44
C ALA A 257 -28.62 -1.10 9.79
N VAL A 258 -28.27 -0.45 10.92
CA VAL A 258 -28.82 0.86 11.30
C VAL A 258 -28.38 1.96 10.33
N VAL A 259 -27.12 1.94 9.86
CA VAL A 259 -26.63 2.85 8.82
C VAL A 259 -27.37 2.63 7.52
N TRP A 260 -27.60 1.38 7.11
CA TRP A 260 -28.38 1.07 5.92
C TRP A 260 -29.83 1.54 6.02
N ALA A 261 -30.44 1.50 7.21
CA ALA A 261 -31.81 1.96 7.42
C ALA A 261 -31.92 3.49 7.49
N SER A 262 -31.05 4.14 8.27
CA SER A 262 -31.21 5.54 8.67
C SER A 262 -30.22 6.51 8.00
N GLY A 263 -29.12 5.99 7.45
CA GLY A 263 -27.99 6.78 6.97
C GLY A 263 -27.17 7.44 8.07
N ARG A 264 -27.40 7.09 9.34
CA ARG A 264 -26.77 7.72 10.50
C ARG A 264 -26.11 6.69 11.40
N ILE A 265 -25.09 7.15 12.12
CA ILE A 265 -24.42 6.42 13.18
C ILE A 265 -24.00 7.37 14.29
N TRP A 266 -23.89 6.85 15.51
CA TRP A 266 -23.30 7.55 16.64
C TRP A 266 -21.84 7.15 16.77
N LEU A 267 -20.96 8.14 16.80
CA LEU A 267 -19.53 7.94 17.04
C LEU A 267 -19.11 8.75 18.26
N LYS A 268 -18.29 8.15 19.11
CA LYS A 268 -17.56 8.90 20.14
C LYS A 268 -16.29 9.45 19.51
N VAL A 269 -16.07 10.76 19.64
CA VAL A 269 -14.89 11.45 19.11
C VAL A 269 -13.64 10.86 19.80
N PRO A 270 -12.71 10.24 19.07
CA PRO A 270 -11.54 9.64 19.68
C PRO A 270 -10.52 10.71 20.04
N LYS A 271 -9.73 10.44 21.09
CA LYS A 271 -8.49 11.17 21.35
C LYS A 271 -7.49 10.90 20.22
N THR A 272 -6.61 11.85 19.92
CA THR A 272 -5.65 11.71 18.81
C THR A 272 -4.22 11.66 19.33
N ILE A 273 -3.45 10.66 18.93
CA ILE A 273 -2.00 10.56 19.14
C ILE A 273 -1.29 10.91 17.84
N LYS A 274 -0.32 11.81 17.92
CA LYS A 274 0.57 12.14 16.81
C LYS A 274 1.76 11.18 16.81
N VAL A 275 2.00 10.53 15.69
CA VAL A 275 3.14 9.62 15.51
C VAL A 275 4.05 10.21 14.45
N VAL A 276 5.22 10.69 14.84
CA VAL A 276 6.24 11.27 13.96
C VAL A 276 7.30 10.23 13.67
N ILE A 277 7.43 9.83 12.40
CA ILE A 277 8.42 8.84 11.94
C ILE A 277 9.50 9.59 11.16
N ASN A 278 10.62 9.83 11.84
CA ASN A 278 11.75 10.59 11.34
C ASN A 278 12.80 9.69 10.69
N GLY A 279 13.63 10.28 9.83
CA GLY A 279 14.70 9.57 9.13
C GLY A 279 14.23 8.87 7.86
N LEU A 280 15.19 8.28 7.14
CA LEU A 280 14.92 7.49 5.94
C LEU A 280 15.14 6.00 6.23
N PRO A 281 14.20 5.11 5.84
CA PRO A 281 14.39 3.68 5.99
C PRO A 281 15.69 3.20 5.34
N THR A 282 16.46 2.39 6.06
CA THR A 282 17.69 1.80 5.53
C THR A 282 17.37 0.70 4.52
N ARG A 283 18.39 0.25 3.78
CA ARG A 283 18.26 -0.86 2.83
C ARG A 283 17.67 -2.09 3.52
N GLY A 284 16.61 -2.64 2.93
CA GLY A 284 15.91 -3.82 3.44
C GLY A 284 14.78 -3.52 4.43
N VAL A 285 14.61 -2.26 4.83
CA VAL A 285 13.51 -1.83 5.70
C VAL A 285 12.36 -1.25 4.86
N PHE A 286 11.15 -1.75 5.11
CA PHE A 286 9.94 -1.33 4.43
C PHE A 286 8.87 -0.93 5.44
N ALA A 287 7.73 -0.40 4.95
CA ALA A 287 6.64 0.06 5.81
C ALA A 287 6.12 -1.01 6.79
N LYS A 288 6.16 -2.29 6.39
CA LYS A 288 5.82 -3.41 7.28
C LYS A 288 6.78 -3.52 8.47
N ASP A 289 8.08 -3.33 8.28
CA ASP A 289 9.07 -3.37 9.35
C ASP A 289 8.85 -2.21 10.35
N ILE A 290 8.47 -1.03 9.84
CA ILE A 290 8.17 0.16 10.66
C ILE A 290 6.92 -0.06 11.53
N ILE A 291 5.81 -0.56 10.96
CA ILE A 291 4.60 -0.83 11.77
C ILE A 291 4.82 -2.00 12.75
N LEU A 292 5.66 -2.97 12.42
CA LEU A 292 6.06 -4.01 13.37
C LEU A 292 6.89 -3.41 14.52
N LYS A 293 7.84 -2.52 14.24
CA LYS A 293 8.57 -1.78 15.29
C LYS A 293 7.61 -0.98 16.19
N LEU A 294 6.68 -0.25 15.60
CA LEU A 294 5.64 0.48 16.33
C LEU A 294 4.81 -0.44 17.23
N SER A 295 4.40 -1.61 16.73
CA SER A 295 3.63 -2.58 17.52
C SER A 295 4.39 -3.20 18.69
N ARG A 296 5.72 -3.12 18.67
CA ARG A 296 6.57 -3.52 19.78
C ARG A 296 6.65 -2.46 20.87
N ASP A 297 6.81 -1.22 20.44
CA ASP A 297 7.07 -0.10 21.34
C ASP A 297 5.76 0.46 21.94
N LEU A 298 4.64 0.26 21.25
CA LEU A 298 3.34 0.75 21.66
C LEU A 298 2.47 -0.39 22.19
N HIS A 299 2.02 -0.27 23.43
CA HIS A 299 1.11 -1.24 24.02
C HIS A 299 -0.33 -0.95 23.61
N PHE A 300 -1.11 -2.01 23.40
CA PHE A 300 -2.52 -1.93 22.98
C PHE A 300 -3.35 -1.03 23.92
N GLU A 301 -3.13 -1.14 25.23
CA GLU A 301 -3.86 -0.37 26.24
C GLU A 301 -3.65 1.14 26.11
N ASP A 302 -2.46 1.56 25.68
CA ASP A 302 -2.12 2.98 25.50
C ASP A 302 -2.80 3.60 24.29
N ILE A 303 -3.15 2.79 23.29
CA ILE A 303 -3.75 3.25 22.02
C ILE A 303 -5.25 2.94 21.94
N ASN A 304 -5.76 2.04 22.79
CA ASN A 304 -7.15 1.57 22.70
C ASN A 304 -8.16 2.72 22.57
N TYR A 305 -9.00 2.64 21.53
CA TYR A 305 -10.00 3.65 21.15
C TYR A 305 -9.46 5.02 20.72
N LYS A 306 -8.15 5.24 20.69
CA LYS A 306 -7.51 6.46 20.19
C LYS A 306 -7.30 6.37 18.69
N ALA A 307 -7.17 7.51 18.03
CA ALA A 307 -6.79 7.59 16.64
C ALA A 307 -5.32 7.98 16.51
N LEU A 308 -4.65 7.43 15.50
CA LEU A 308 -3.26 7.75 15.18
C LEU A 308 -3.22 8.69 13.97
N GLU A 309 -2.46 9.77 14.07
CA GLU A 309 -2.10 10.61 12.93
C GLU A 309 -0.59 10.50 12.67
N PHE A 310 -0.23 10.02 11.48
CA PHE A 310 1.15 9.75 11.10
C PHE A 310 1.79 10.92 10.33
N TYR A 311 2.99 11.31 10.75
CA TYR A 311 3.79 12.41 10.22
C TYR A 311 5.27 12.01 10.09
N GLY A 312 6.10 12.93 9.61
CA GLY A 312 7.55 12.78 9.55
C GLY A 312 8.08 12.40 8.17
N ASP A 313 9.39 12.55 8.00
CA ASP A 313 10.07 12.41 6.70
C ASP A 313 9.89 11.02 6.07
N ALA A 314 9.88 9.97 6.90
CA ALA A 314 9.64 8.62 6.42
C ALA A 314 8.24 8.49 5.80
N VAL A 315 7.21 9.06 6.43
CA VAL A 315 5.82 9.02 5.94
C VAL A 315 5.66 9.84 4.65
N SER A 316 6.30 11.01 4.59
CA SER A 316 6.30 11.90 3.42
C SER A 316 6.88 11.24 2.17
N THR A 317 7.84 10.33 2.34
CA THR A 317 8.48 9.59 1.23
C THR A 317 7.76 8.29 0.87
N MET A 318 6.88 7.76 1.73
CA MET A 318 6.11 6.56 1.45
C MET A 318 5.10 6.76 0.30
N THR A 319 5.03 5.77 -0.58
CA THR A 319 3.96 5.64 -1.58
C THR A 319 2.61 5.31 -0.90
N VAL A 320 1.48 5.57 -1.58
CA VAL A 320 0.15 5.21 -1.03
C VAL A 320 0.04 3.72 -0.65
N PRO A 321 0.52 2.74 -1.46
CA PRO A 321 0.64 1.35 -1.03
C PRO A 321 1.34 1.14 0.32
N GLN A 322 2.47 1.81 0.55
CA GLN A 322 3.22 1.71 1.81
C GLN A 322 2.46 2.35 2.98
N ARG A 323 1.78 3.47 2.74
CA ARG A 323 0.90 4.13 3.72
C ARG A 323 -0.30 3.28 4.10
N LEU A 324 -0.81 2.50 3.16
CA LEU A 324 -1.88 1.53 3.39
C LEU A 324 -1.42 0.48 4.40
N ILE A 325 -0.19 -0.04 4.28
CA ILE A 325 0.37 -0.99 5.26
C ILE A 325 0.43 -0.39 6.67
N LEU A 326 0.89 0.86 6.77
CA LEU A 326 1.01 1.55 8.06
C LEU A 326 -0.36 1.72 8.74
N THR A 327 -1.36 2.16 7.96
CA THR A 327 -2.71 2.45 8.46
C THR A 327 -3.55 1.19 8.68
N SER A 328 -3.43 0.16 7.84
CA SER A 328 -4.16 -1.11 7.98
C SER A 328 -3.74 -1.86 9.25
N SER A 329 -2.43 -2.00 9.46
CA SER A 329 -1.90 -2.70 10.63
C SER A 329 -1.97 -1.88 11.93
N SER A 330 -2.45 -0.63 11.90
CA SER A 330 -2.64 0.18 13.11
C SER A 330 -3.81 -0.31 14.00
N LEU A 331 -4.79 -1.04 13.45
CA LEU A 331 -5.82 -1.63 14.30
C LEU A 331 -5.24 -2.70 15.23
N GLU A 332 -4.21 -3.43 14.78
CA GLU A 332 -3.56 -4.50 15.55
C GLU A 332 -2.94 -3.99 16.86
N ILE A 333 -2.57 -2.72 16.89
CA ILE A 333 -2.03 -2.02 18.07
C ILE A 333 -3.12 -1.27 18.86
N GLY A 334 -4.40 -1.45 18.52
CA GLY A 334 -5.55 -0.91 19.26
C GLY A 334 -6.14 0.39 18.73
N ALA A 335 -5.65 0.92 17.61
CA ALA A 335 -6.13 2.20 17.09
C ALA A 335 -7.56 2.11 16.54
N LYS A 336 -8.43 3.03 16.95
CA LYS A 336 -9.80 3.16 16.41
C LYS A 336 -9.81 3.58 14.94
N SER A 337 -8.83 4.41 14.58
CA SER A 337 -8.56 4.89 13.23
C SER A 337 -7.09 5.27 13.12
N ALA A 338 -6.55 5.20 11.92
CA ALA A 338 -5.20 5.63 11.60
C ALA A 338 -5.26 6.51 10.36
N ILE A 339 -4.60 7.66 10.36
CA ILE A 339 -4.71 8.65 9.29
C ILE A 339 -3.32 9.16 8.94
N ILE A 340 -3.06 9.29 7.64
CA ILE A 340 -1.97 10.10 7.12
C ILE A 340 -2.62 11.32 6.47
N PRO A 341 -2.33 12.56 6.92
CA PRO A 341 -2.90 13.76 6.34
C PRO A 341 -2.68 13.83 4.82
N PHE A 342 -3.64 14.47 4.14
CA PHE A 342 -3.60 14.61 2.70
C PHE A 342 -2.42 15.47 2.25
N ASP A 343 -1.67 14.97 1.27
CA ASP A 343 -0.45 15.59 0.75
C ASP A 343 -0.31 15.34 -0.77
N ASP A 344 0.83 15.73 -1.34
CA ASP A 344 1.11 15.58 -2.77
C ASP A 344 1.18 14.12 -3.24
N VAL A 345 1.65 13.19 -2.39
CA VAL A 345 1.66 11.76 -2.73
C VAL A 345 0.23 11.27 -2.91
N SER A 346 -0.65 11.61 -1.96
CA SER A 346 -2.07 11.30 -2.02
C SER A 346 -2.73 11.95 -3.24
N GLN A 347 -2.41 13.22 -3.52
CA GLN A 347 -2.93 13.93 -4.68
C GLN A 347 -2.52 13.27 -6.00
N ARG A 348 -1.24 12.90 -6.16
CA ARG A 348 -0.72 12.24 -7.37
C ARG A 348 -1.35 10.87 -7.57
N TYR A 349 -1.58 10.12 -6.50
CA TYR A 349 -2.27 8.84 -6.57
C TYR A 349 -3.73 9.01 -7.01
N LEU A 350 -4.47 9.91 -6.36
CA LEU A 350 -5.89 10.15 -6.66
C LEU A 350 -6.12 10.66 -8.09
N LYS A 351 -5.25 11.55 -8.60
CA LYS A 351 -5.32 12.04 -9.99
C LYS A 351 -5.31 10.93 -11.05
N LYS A 352 -4.72 9.76 -10.74
CA LYS A 352 -4.64 8.62 -11.66
C LYS A 352 -5.90 7.75 -11.64
N ILE A 353 -6.68 7.80 -10.56
CA ILE A 353 -7.80 6.86 -10.32
C ILE A 353 -9.17 7.52 -10.35
N THR A 354 -9.26 8.83 -10.11
CA THR A 354 -10.55 9.55 -10.08
C THR A 354 -10.43 10.98 -10.60
N LYS A 355 -11.53 11.46 -11.18
CA LYS A 355 -11.74 12.87 -11.59
C LYS A 355 -12.68 13.62 -10.64
N GLU A 356 -13.15 12.95 -9.59
CA GLU A 356 -14.09 13.55 -8.63
C GLU A 356 -13.42 14.69 -7.85
N ARG A 357 -14.17 15.76 -7.60
CA ARG A 357 -13.68 16.88 -6.79
C ARG A 357 -13.75 16.54 -5.32
N PHE A 358 -12.70 16.86 -4.58
CA PHE A 358 -12.63 16.72 -3.13
C PHE A 358 -12.00 17.96 -2.49
N SER A 359 -12.29 18.17 -1.21
CA SER A 359 -11.78 19.30 -0.42
C SER A 359 -11.12 18.73 0.84
N PRO A 360 -9.81 18.50 0.81
CA PRO A 360 -9.06 18.01 1.95
C PRO A 360 -9.10 19.00 3.10
N ILE A 361 -9.21 18.48 4.31
CA ILE A 361 -9.07 19.19 5.58
C ILE A 361 -7.66 18.89 6.07
N ALA A 362 -6.96 19.93 6.53
CA ALA A 362 -5.69 19.82 7.24
C ALA A 362 -5.91 20.05 8.74
N PRO A 363 -5.09 19.44 9.61
CA PRO A 363 -5.01 19.82 11.02
C PRO A 363 -4.59 21.29 11.16
N ASP A 364 -4.90 21.91 12.31
CA ASP A 364 -4.36 23.23 12.60
C ASP A 364 -2.85 23.15 12.91
N ILE A 365 -2.09 24.21 12.60
CA ILE A 365 -0.63 24.22 12.80
C ILE A 365 -0.21 23.99 14.26
N ASN A 366 -1.06 24.44 15.20
CA ASN A 366 -0.86 24.28 16.64
C ASN A 366 -1.86 23.28 17.23
N ALA A 367 -2.31 22.29 16.46
CA ALA A 367 -3.25 21.26 16.92
C ALA A 367 -2.74 20.61 18.21
N LYS A 368 -3.64 20.43 19.17
CA LYS A 368 -3.33 19.73 20.43
C LYS A 368 -3.61 18.25 20.27
N TYR A 369 -2.60 17.43 20.53
CA TYR A 369 -2.68 15.97 20.57
C TYR A 369 -2.67 15.49 22.02
N GLU A 370 -3.29 14.34 22.28
CA GLU A 370 -3.27 13.69 23.60
C GLU A 370 -1.83 13.28 23.97
N ASN A 371 -1.09 12.78 22.98
CA ASN A 371 0.31 12.40 23.12
C ASN A 371 1.02 12.57 21.77
N GLU A 372 2.34 12.78 21.81
CA GLU A 372 3.22 12.79 20.64
C GLU A 372 4.27 11.70 20.81
N ILE A 373 4.43 10.87 19.78
CA ILE A 373 5.35 9.73 19.76
C ILE A 373 6.32 9.96 18.61
N GLU A 374 7.59 10.05 18.91
CA GLU A 374 8.64 10.23 17.90
C GLU A 374 9.50 8.97 17.79
N ILE A 375 9.68 8.50 16.56
CA ILE A 375 10.50 7.32 16.26
C ILE A 375 11.43 7.65 15.10
N ASP A 376 12.72 7.34 15.27
CA ASP A 376 13.72 7.41 14.21
C ASP A 376 13.91 6.02 13.57
N VAL A 377 13.76 5.95 12.24
CA VAL A 377 13.94 4.72 11.47
C VAL A 377 15.30 4.63 10.75
N SER A 378 16.18 5.60 10.95
CA SER A 378 17.50 5.68 10.31
C SER A 378 18.43 4.52 10.65
N TYR A 379 18.21 3.85 11.78
CA TYR A 379 18.98 2.69 12.24
C TYR A 379 18.13 1.42 12.37
N LEU A 380 16.89 1.46 11.87
CA LEU A 380 16.02 0.29 11.89
C LEU A 380 16.62 -0.79 10.97
N THR A 381 16.54 -2.04 11.39
CA THR A 381 16.85 -3.23 10.59
C THR A 381 15.54 -3.96 10.22
N PRO A 382 15.53 -4.90 9.27
CA PRO A 382 14.32 -5.65 8.95
C PRO A 382 13.76 -6.34 10.20
N GLN A 383 12.43 -6.33 10.37
CA GLN A 383 11.76 -6.81 11.58
C GLN A 383 10.93 -8.07 11.29
N VAL A 384 10.82 -8.94 12.29
CA VAL A 384 9.97 -10.14 12.26
C VAL A 384 9.16 -10.23 13.54
N ALA A 385 7.83 -10.34 13.41
CA ALA A 385 6.95 -10.65 14.54
C ALA A 385 6.88 -12.16 14.73
N CYS A 386 7.05 -12.63 15.97
CA CYS A 386 6.86 -14.01 16.39
C CYS A 386 5.55 -14.10 17.20
N LEU A 387 4.54 -14.81 16.68
CA LEU A 387 3.20 -14.84 17.28
C LEU A 387 2.94 -16.03 18.22
N ASN A 388 3.93 -16.90 18.43
CA ASN A 388 3.78 -18.16 19.18
C ASN A 388 3.73 -17.97 20.71
N LYS A 389 4.22 -16.83 21.19
CA LYS A 389 4.18 -16.35 22.59
C LYS A 389 3.80 -14.87 22.55
N LYS A 390 3.49 -14.24 23.71
CA LYS A 390 3.16 -12.79 23.86
C LYS A 390 3.79 -11.98 22.73
N HIS A 391 2.96 -11.49 21.80
CA HIS A 391 3.33 -10.84 20.54
C HIS A 391 4.69 -10.15 20.62
N CYS A 392 5.73 -10.77 20.03
CA CYS A 392 7.12 -10.32 20.19
C CYS A 392 7.72 -10.01 18.82
N VAL A 393 8.12 -8.76 18.61
CA VAL A 393 8.79 -8.32 17.39
C VAL A 393 10.29 -8.23 17.66
N LYS A 394 11.08 -8.84 16.77
CA LYS A 394 12.54 -8.86 16.86
C LYS A 394 13.18 -8.41 15.54
N PRO A 395 14.40 -7.86 15.58
CA PRO A 395 15.27 -7.79 14.41
C PRO A 395 15.36 -9.15 13.72
N VAL A 396 15.44 -9.16 12.38
CA VAL A 396 15.54 -10.40 11.59
C VAL A 396 16.75 -11.24 11.98
N GLU A 397 17.83 -10.60 12.42
CA GLU A 397 19.09 -11.21 12.84
C GLU A 397 18.89 -12.15 14.03
N ASP A 398 18.02 -11.80 14.97
CA ASP A 398 17.76 -12.56 16.20
C ASP A 398 16.95 -13.85 15.96
N VAL A 399 16.32 -13.94 14.79
CA VAL A 399 15.45 -15.07 14.42
C VAL A 399 15.88 -15.75 13.14
N ALA A 400 17.00 -15.33 12.55
CA ALA A 400 17.54 -15.90 11.33
C ALA A 400 17.88 -17.38 11.51
N GLY A 401 17.73 -18.17 10.45
CA GLY A 401 18.00 -19.62 10.46
C GLY A 401 16.89 -20.48 11.04
N LYS A 402 15.80 -19.89 11.56
CA LYS A 402 14.58 -20.64 11.89
C LYS A 402 13.93 -21.18 10.61
N LYS A 403 13.85 -22.51 10.47
CA LYS A 403 13.22 -23.18 9.33
C LYS A 403 11.78 -22.69 9.12
N ILE A 404 11.39 -22.48 7.87
CA ILE A 404 10.01 -22.14 7.47
C ILE A 404 9.55 -23.11 6.39
N ASP A 405 8.40 -23.75 6.62
CA ASP A 405 7.84 -24.73 5.69
C ASP A 405 6.91 -24.05 4.67
N GLN A 406 6.13 -23.05 5.10
CA GLN A 406 5.23 -22.28 4.24
C GLN A 406 5.45 -20.77 4.35
N ILE A 407 5.48 -20.10 3.20
CA ILE A 407 5.49 -18.64 3.08
C ILE A 407 4.22 -18.22 2.37
N VAL A 408 3.50 -17.25 2.92
CA VAL A 408 2.31 -16.67 2.28
C VAL A 408 2.50 -15.18 2.09
N LEU A 409 2.61 -14.74 0.83
CA LEU A 409 2.59 -13.33 0.47
C LEU A 409 1.16 -12.95 0.09
N CYS A 410 0.44 -12.32 1.03
CA CYS A 410 -0.96 -11.97 0.81
C CYS A 410 -1.50 -10.91 1.78
N GLY A 411 -2.77 -10.56 1.57
CA GLY A 411 -3.60 -9.90 2.57
C GLY A 411 -3.61 -8.38 2.48
N CYS A 412 -4.36 -7.75 3.38
CA CYS A 412 -4.61 -6.31 3.33
C CYS A 412 -3.34 -5.46 3.48
N SER A 413 -2.29 -6.04 4.07
CA SER A 413 -0.97 -5.42 4.29
C SER A 413 0.08 -5.77 3.22
N SER A 414 -0.24 -6.51 2.15
CA SER A 414 0.71 -6.77 1.05
C SER A 414 0.02 -7.24 -0.26
N GLY A 415 0.75 -7.85 -1.19
CA GLY A 415 0.20 -8.40 -2.43
C GLY A 415 -0.07 -7.36 -3.53
N ARG A 416 0.35 -6.11 -3.31
CA ARG A 416 0.24 -5.03 -4.31
C ARG A 416 1.36 -5.14 -5.35
N LEU A 417 1.24 -4.38 -6.43
CA LEU A 417 2.17 -4.47 -7.56
C LEU A 417 3.63 -4.20 -7.14
N ASP A 418 3.85 -3.24 -6.23
CA ASP A 418 5.18 -2.89 -5.73
C ASP A 418 5.77 -4.01 -4.83
N ASP A 419 4.92 -4.72 -4.08
CA ASP A 419 5.34 -5.89 -3.29
C ASP A 419 5.77 -7.03 -4.22
N LEU A 420 5.00 -7.29 -5.28
CA LEU A 420 5.33 -8.29 -6.29
C LEU A 420 6.61 -7.94 -7.03
N GLU A 421 6.82 -6.67 -7.38
CA GLU A 421 8.04 -6.18 -8.00
C GLU A 421 9.26 -6.44 -7.12
N MET A 422 9.15 -6.13 -5.83
CA MET A 422 10.18 -6.35 -4.83
C MET A 422 10.54 -7.84 -4.71
N VAL A 423 9.55 -8.72 -4.60
CA VAL A 423 9.78 -10.17 -4.54
C VAL A 423 10.39 -10.70 -5.83
N VAL A 424 9.91 -10.25 -6.99
CA VAL A 424 10.50 -10.60 -8.28
C VAL A 424 11.96 -10.16 -8.36
N SER A 425 12.31 -8.99 -7.83
CA SER A 425 13.71 -8.50 -7.85
C SER A 425 14.67 -9.44 -7.11
N ILE A 426 14.19 -10.14 -6.06
CA ILE A 426 14.97 -11.08 -5.26
C ILE A 426 14.96 -12.50 -5.87
N LEU A 427 13.80 -12.97 -6.35
CA LEU A 427 13.61 -14.35 -6.81
C LEU A 427 13.95 -14.57 -8.28
N ARG A 428 13.97 -13.53 -9.13
CA ARG A 428 14.13 -13.69 -10.58
C ARG A 428 15.40 -14.48 -10.93
N GLY A 429 15.20 -15.57 -11.68
CA GLY A 429 16.27 -16.45 -12.13
C GLY A 429 16.79 -17.41 -11.05
N ARG A 430 16.14 -17.47 -9.89
CA ARG A 430 16.47 -18.36 -8.78
C ARG A 430 15.30 -19.31 -8.52
N ARG A 431 15.54 -20.37 -7.75
CA ARG A 431 14.51 -21.28 -7.28
C ARG A 431 14.36 -21.14 -5.78
N ILE A 432 13.12 -21.18 -5.30
CA ILE A 432 12.85 -21.27 -3.86
C ILE A 432 13.37 -22.60 -3.31
N HIS A 433 13.65 -22.63 -2.00
CA HIS A 433 14.15 -23.80 -1.32
C HIS A 433 13.20 -25.00 -1.47
N ARG A 434 13.74 -26.20 -1.71
CA ARG A 434 12.94 -27.40 -2.04
C ARG A 434 11.96 -27.81 -0.93
N ASP A 435 12.29 -27.51 0.31
CA ASP A 435 11.51 -27.84 1.50
C ASP A 435 10.59 -26.70 1.95
N THR A 436 10.43 -25.65 1.11
CA THR A 436 9.62 -24.47 1.41
C THR A 436 8.66 -24.19 0.27
N ARG A 437 7.39 -23.98 0.59
CA ARG A 437 6.38 -23.53 -0.38
C ARG A 437 6.08 -22.06 -0.21
N MET A 438 6.11 -21.30 -1.30
CA MET A 438 5.72 -19.89 -1.30
C MET A 438 4.43 -19.70 -2.08
N ILE A 439 3.37 -19.30 -1.39
CA ILE A 439 2.04 -19.01 -1.93
C ILE A 439 1.89 -17.49 -2.04
N ILE A 440 1.40 -17.01 -3.18
CA ILE A 440 1.26 -15.59 -3.48
C ILE A 440 -0.19 -15.30 -3.88
N VAL A 441 -0.80 -14.35 -3.18
CA VAL A 441 -2.16 -13.87 -3.46
C VAL A 441 -2.08 -12.39 -3.84
N PRO A 442 -2.32 -12.01 -5.10
CA PRO A 442 -2.38 -10.61 -5.50
C PRO A 442 -3.53 -9.89 -4.79
N ALA A 443 -3.32 -8.62 -4.44
CA ALA A 443 -4.29 -7.84 -3.66
C ALA A 443 -5.60 -7.56 -4.42
N SER A 444 -5.54 -7.49 -5.75
CA SER A 444 -6.72 -7.29 -6.59
C SER A 444 -6.54 -7.89 -7.98
N ARG A 445 -7.65 -8.03 -8.72
CA ARG A 445 -7.67 -8.39 -10.13
C ARG A 445 -6.85 -7.42 -10.96
N LYS A 446 -6.95 -6.12 -10.69
CA LYS A 446 -6.19 -5.06 -11.38
C LYS A 446 -4.69 -5.22 -11.16
N THR A 447 -4.29 -5.48 -9.91
CA THR A 447 -2.89 -5.79 -9.57
C THR A 447 -2.42 -7.06 -10.27
N TYR A 448 -3.25 -8.10 -10.29
CA TYR A 448 -2.89 -9.37 -10.91
C TYR A 448 -2.65 -9.23 -12.42
N LEU A 449 -3.54 -8.54 -13.13
CA LEU A 449 -3.37 -8.24 -14.57
C LEU A 449 -2.12 -7.40 -14.83
N ALA A 450 -1.88 -6.34 -14.04
CA ALA A 450 -0.67 -5.52 -14.18
C ALA A 450 0.61 -6.33 -13.94
N ALA A 451 0.59 -7.30 -13.01
CA ALA A 451 1.70 -8.20 -12.77
C ALA A 451 1.92 -9.19 -13.92
N ILE A 452 0.86 -9.64 -14.60
CA ILE A 452 0.96 -10.45 -15.83
C ILE A 452 1.64 -9.63 -16.93
N ASP A 453 1.18 -8.40 -17.16
CA ASP A 453 1.70 -7.51 -18.21
C ASP A 453 3.19 -7.20 -18.01
N LYS A 454 3.63 -7.02 -16.77
CA LYS A 454 5.04 -6.82 -16.40
C LYS A 454 5.88 -8.11 -16.40
N GLY A 455 5.28 -9.28 -16.62
CA GLY A 455 5.96 -10.57 -16.60
C GLY A 455 6.35 -11.06 -15.18
N TYR A 456 5.81 -10.44 -14.14
CA TYR A 456 6.10 -10.78 -12.74
C TYR A 456 5.59 -12.18 -12.41
N ILE A 457 4.37 -12.49 -12.83
CA ILE A 457 3.77 -13.81 -12.60
C ILE A 457 4.60 -14.93 -13.21
N ARG A 458 5.07 -14.75 -14.45
CA ARG A 458 5.95 -15.71 -15.11
C ARG A 458 7.25 -15.93 -14.33
N SER A 459 7.85 -14.86 -13.81
CA SER A 459 9.07 -14.93 -13.02
C SER A 459 8.85 -15.66 -11.69
N LEU A 460 7.75 -15.37 -10.99
CA LEU A 460 7.44 -15.98 -9.69
C LEU A 460 7.12 -17.47 -9.82
N VAL A 461 6.25 -17.84 -10.76
CA VAL A 461 5.97 -19.26 -11.07
C VAL A 461 7.24 -19.96 -11.55
N GLY A 462 8.03 -19.29 -12.39
CA GLY A 462 9.35 -19.75 -12.83
C GLY A 462 10.39 -19.86 -11.70
N SER A 463 10.11 -19.36 -10.50
CA SER A 463 10.94 -19.53 -9.30
C SER A 463 10.43 -20.64 -8.38
N GLY A 464 9.25 -21.21 -8.65
CA GLY A 464 8.59 -22.25 -7.85
C GLY A 464 7.45 -21.74 -6.95
N CYS A 465 7.08 -20.46 -7.04
CA CYS A 465 5.95 -19.92 -6.27
C CYS A 465 4.59 -20.40 -6.83
N VAL A 466 3.62 -20.58 -5.93
CA VAL A 466 2.23 -20.91 -6.26
C VAL A 466 1.40 -19.63 -6.24
N MET A 467 0.66 -19.35 -7.30
CA MET A 467 -0.24 -18.20 -7.38
C MET A 467 -1.68 -18.63 -7.06
N LEU A 468 -2.36 -17.88 -6.19
CA LEU A 468 -3.81 -18.03 -5.98
C LEU A 468 -4.58 -16.83 -6.57
N SER A 469 -5.89 -17.00 -6.68
CA SER A 469 -6.80 -15.93 -7.12
C SER A 469 -6.78 -14.74 -6.15
N PRO A 470 -6.95 -13.49 -6.64
CA PRO A 470 -7.08 -12.33 -5.76
C PRO A 470 -8.30 -12.44 -4.83
N GLY A 471 -8.12 -12.15 -3.54
CA GLY A 471 -9.22 -12.06 -2.57
C GLY A 471 -8.86 -12.56 -1.16
N CYS A 472 -9.68 -12.18 -0.17
CA CYS A 472 -9.49 -12.59 1.23
C CYS A 472 -9.69 -14.09 1.42
N GLY A 473 -10.63 -14.72 0.70
CA GLY A 473 -10.84 -16.17 0.76
C GLY A 473 -9.57 -16.95 0.39
N SER A 474 -8.85 -16.54 -0.64
CA SER A 474 -7.56 -17.17 -0.98
C SER A 474 -6.48 -16.96 0.08
N CYS A 475 -6.53 -15.85 0.82
CA CYS A 475 -5.65 -15.64 1.98
C CYS A 475 -6.02 -16.62 3.10
N ALA A 476 -7.30 -16.66 3.49
CA ALA A 476 -7.77 -17.54 4.56
C ALA A 476 -7.52 -19.02 4.23
N GLY A 477 -7.81 -19.48 3.01
CA GLY A 477 -7.51 -20.84 2.58
C GLY A 477 -6.01 -21.18 2.62
N ALA A 478 -5.14 -20.26 2.19
CA ALA A 478 -3.69 -20.45 2.28
C ALA A 478 -3.20 -20.60 3.73
N HIS A 479 -3.88 -19.97 4.68
CA HIS A 479 -3.55 -20.04 6.11
C HIS A 479 -4.21 -21.19 6.86
N LYS A 480 -5.44 -21.55 6.48
CA LYS A 480 -6.29 -22.50 7.20
C LYS A 480 -6.18 -23.92 6.67
N ASP A 481 -6.28 -24.06 5.35
CA ASP A 481 -6.49 -25.35 4.70
C ASP A 481 -5.18 -25.92 4.15
N MET A 482 -4.14 -25.11 4.05
CA MET A 482 -2.84 -25.47 3.47
C MET A 482 -1.69 -25.58 4.49
N LEU A 483 -1.97 -25.48 5.80
CA LEU A 483 -0.95 -25.58 6.86
C LEU A 483 -1.20 -26.80 7.75
N ALA A 484 -0.24 -27.72 7.81
CA ALA A 484 -0.27 -28.86 8.72
C ALA A 484 0.03 -28.43 10.17
N ALA A 485 -0.29 -29.30 11.12
CA ALA A 485 -0.24 -28.95 12.55
C ALA A 485 1.19 -28.65 13.05
N ASP A 486 2.21 -29.27 12.47
CA ASP A 486 3.63 -29.20 12.83
C ASP A 486 4.46 -28.24 11.95
N GLU A 487 3.82 -27.56 11.00
CA GLU A 487 4.51 -26.67 10.06
C GLU A 487 4.59 -25.23 10.56
N ARG A 488 5.70 -24.58 10.18
CA ARG A 488 5.94 -23.16 10.45
C ARG A 488 5.55 -22.32 9.25
N ILE A 489 4.86 -21.22 9.52
CA ILE A 489 4.42 -20.28 8.50
C ILE A 489 5.04 -18.90 8.71
N LEU A 490 5.54 -18.33 7.63
CA LEU A 490 5.88 -16.91 7.55
C LEU A 490 4.91 -16.21 6.60
N THR A 491 4.39 -15.05 6.98
CA THR A 491 3.40 -14.33 6.18
C THR A 491 3.56 -12.83 6.25
N THR A 492 3.15 -12.16 5.18
CA THR A 492 3.18 -10.69 5.06
C THR A 492 1.86 -10.03 5.45
N ASN A 493 0.89 -10.82 5.93
CA ASN A 493 -0.44 -10.37 6.31
C ASN A 493 -0.47 -9.76 7.74
N SER A 494 -1.66 -9.47 8.27
CA SER A 494 -1.90 -8.93 9.64
C SER A 494 -1.94 -10.00 10.73
N CYS A 495 -1.81 -9.61 12.00
CA CYS A 495 -1.81 -10.50 13.18
C CYS A 495 -3.09 -11.34 13.41
N ASP A 496 -4.21 -11.08 12.73
CA ASP A 496 -5.47 -11.82 12.92
C ASP A 496 -5.42 -13.31 12.54
N LEU A 497 -4.31 -13.73 11.95
CA LEU A 497 -4.07 -15.07 11.44
C LEU A 497 -4.07 -16.19 12.48
N ILE A 498 -3.85 -15.89 13.77
CA ILE A 498 -3.98 -16.89 14.85
C ILE A 498 -5.37 -17.55 14.83
N ARG A 499 -6.41 -16.79 14.45
CA ARG A 499 -7.80 -17.28 14.43
C ARG A 499 -8.13 -18.12 13.20
N GLN A 500 -7.23 -18.20 12.22
CA GLN A 500 -7.50 -18.79 10.92
C GLN A 500 -6.79 -20.12 10.70
N THR A 501 -5.91 -20.59 11.58
CA THR A 501 -5.26 -21.90 11.41
C THR A 501 -6.04 -23.01 12.11
N ASN A 502 -6.10 -24.21 11.52
CA ASN A 502 -6.66 -25.40 12.19
C ASN A 502 -5.67 -26.05 13.18
N SER A 503 -4.42 -25.58 13.26
CA SER A 503 -3.43 -26.08 14.21
C SER A 503 -3.73 -25.60 15.63
N LYS A 504 -3.50 -26.46 16.63
CA LYS A 504 -3.65 -26.11 18.05
C LYS A 504 -2.53 -25.20 18.55
N ASN A 505 -1.34 -25.25 17.94
CA ASN A 505 -0.16 -24.46 18.30
C ASN A 505 0.62 -24.05 17.03
N PRO A 506 0.04 -23.20 16.15
CA PRO A 506 0.73 -22.80 14.93
C PRO A 506 1.96 -21.95 15.25
N GLU A 507 3.07 -22.23 14.57
CA GLU A 507 4.25 -21.36 14.63
C GLU A 507 4.20 -20.31 13.52
N ILE A 508 3.75 -19.10 13.84
CA ILE A 508 3.48 -18.01 12.89
C ILE A 508 4.47 -16.86 13.05
N TYR A 509 5.03 -16.44 11.91
CA TYR A 509 5.93 -15.31 11.79
C TYR A 509 5.37 -14.26 10.83
N LEU A 510 5.46 -12.97 11.17
CA LEU A 510 5.12 -11.87 10.26
C LEU A 510 6.37 -11.12 9.81
N SER A 511 6.44 -10.75 8.53
CA SER A 511 7.55 -9.95 8.02
C SER A 511 7.17 -9.13 6.78
N SER A 512 8.11 -8.34 6.27
CA SER A 512 7.96 -7.63 5.00
C SER A 512 8.07 -8.58 3.79
N PRO A 513 7.53 -8.20 2.61
CA PRO A 513 7.68 -8.99 1.38
C PRO A 513 9.13 -9.31 1.01
N ALA A 514 10.08 -8.40 1.27
CA ALA A 514 11.48 -8.66 1.02
C ALA A 514 12.02 -9.79 1.91
N THR A 515 11.77 -9.72 3.22
CA THR A 515 12.16 -10.77 4.17
C THR A 515 11.51 -12.11 3.83
N ALA A 516 10.25 -12.09 3.39
CA ALA A 516 9.57 -13.29 2.90
C ALA A 516 10.25 -13.89 1.66
N ALA A 517 10.63 -13.07 0.68
CA ALA A 517 11.34 -13.54 -0.51
C ALA A 517 12.73 -14.09 -0.19
N ALA A 518 13.47 -13.46 0.71
CA ALA A 518 14.77 -13.95 1.19
C ALA A 518 14.63 -15.30 1.90
N THR A 519 13.63 -15.40 2.77
CA THR A 519 13.29 -16.65 3.48
C THR A 519 12.94 -17.76 2.49
N ALA A 520 12.24 -17.44 1.40
CA ALA A 520 11.87 -18.42 0.38
C ALA A 520 13.09 -19.02 -0.34
N LEU A 521 14.19 -18.27 -0.48
CA LEU A 521 15.43 -18.77 -1.06
C LEU A 521 16.20 -19.67 -0.09
N GLU A 522 16.26 -19.30 1.18
CA GLU A 522 17.07 -19.98 2.19
C GLU A 522 16.34 -21.17 2.87
N GLY A 523 15.01 -21.21 2.78
CA GLY A 523 14.18 -22.19 3.50
C GLY A 523 14.08 -21.98 5.02
N ALA A 524 14.64 -20.87 5.48
CA ALA A 524 14.65 -20.43 6.86
C ALA A 524 14.59 -18.90 6.90
N ILE A 525 14.15 -18.31 8.02
CA ILE A 525 14.06 -16.86 8.18
C ILE A 525 15.41 -16.23 7.82
N ALA A 526 15.38 -15.29 6.89
CA ALA A 526 16.58 -14.71 6.32
C ALA A 526 16.48 -13.20 6.13
N ASP A 527 17.62 -12.54 6.29
CA ASP A 527 17.77 -11.11 6.08
C ASP A 527 17.74 -10.75 4.59
N PRO A 528 16.80 -9.90 4.13
CA PRO A 528 16.70 -9.51 2.73
C PRO A 528 17.87 -8.68 2.20
N ARG A 529 18.66 -8.05 3.08
CA ARG A 529 19.78 -7.18 2.67
C ARG A 529 20.83 -7.93 1.85
N LYS A 530 20.94 -9.26 2.03
CA LYS A 530 21.82 -10.15 1.25
C LYS A 530 21.48 -10.20 -0.25
N TYR A 531 20.24 -9.87 -0.62
CA TYR A 531 19.72 -10.11 -1.97
C TYR A 531 19.20 -8.87 -2.69
N LEU A 532 18.93 -7.80 -1.96
CA LEU A 532 18.74 -6.48 -2.55
C LEU A 532 20.08 -6.04 -3.16
N LEU A 533 20.08 -5.23 -4.22
CA LEU A 533 21.30 -4.71 -4.86
C LEU A 533 21.74 -3.39 -4.24
#